data_AF-A0A7S4RZM7-F1
#
_entry.id   AF-A0A7S4RZM7-F1
#
_cell.length_a   1.000
_cell.length_b   1.000
_cell.length_c   1.000
_cell.angle_alpha   90.00
_cell.angle_beta   90.00
_cell.angle_gamma   90.00
#
_symmetry.space_group_name_H-M   'P 1'
#
loop_
_entity.id
_entity.type
_entity.pdbx_description
1 polymer ?
#
loop_
_entity_poly.entity_id
_entity_poly.type
_entity_poly.pdbx_seq_one_letter_code
_entity_poly.pdbx_strand_id
1 'polypeptide(L)'
;MKKRKYDDKVINHPYVFAEGIPLSTEQDKDCLSPRHQFIRHQILEIFCATKDDISGRKHNKKVHIGQAGIRCVFCSRVPYKERAVRSFSFPSSTTRIYQSATVMFHHHFNACSYIPDKVKRSLLSLEGKSTNGATNTKQFWVQSARDLGLVNTEDGMFFEKPPSCQRKKAKVEASAKT
;
A
#
# COMPACT_ATOMS: atom_id res chain seq x y z
N MET A 1 23.94 -15.31 -0.87
CA MET A 1 22.77 -14.43 -0.61
C MET A 1 23.19 -13.30 0.33
N LYS A 2 23.40 -12.07 -0.19
CA LYS A 2 23.77 -10.92 0.64
C LYS A 2 22.51 -10.31 1.27
N LYS A 3 22.30 -10.51 2.58
CA LYS A 3 21.29 -9.78 3.36
C LYS A 3 21.65 -8.28 3.32
N ARG A 4 20.70 -7.42 2.95
CA ARG A 4 20.90 -5.96 2.95
C ARG A 4 20.88 -5.43 4.38
N LYS A 5 21.85 -4.58 4.73
CA LYS A 5 21.82 -3.72 5.91
C LYS A 5 20.91 -2.54 5.58
N TYR A 6 19.70 -2.52 6.13
CA TYR A 6 18.91 -1.31 6.23
C TYR A 6 19.58 -0.44 7.31
N ASP A 7 19.68 0.87 7.13
CA ASP A 7 20.25 1.74 8.16
C ASP A 7 19.25 1.78 9.33
N ASP A 8 19.54 1.02 10.40
CA ASP A 8 18.67 0.79 11.56
C ASP A 8 18.29 2.09 12.31
N LYS A 9 18.85 3.24 11.95
CA LYS A 9 18.68 4.52 12.64
C LYS A 9 17.39 5.29 12.29
N VAL A 10 16.64 4.89 11.26
CA VAL A 10 15.46 5.66 10.77
C VAL A 10 14.11 5.16 11.34
N ILE A 11 14.12 4.02 12.05
CA ILE A 11 12.90 3.32 12.51
C ILE A 11 12.28 3.93 13.79
N ASN A 12 12.93 4.90 14.43
CA ASN A 12 12.50 5.41 15.74
C ASN A 12 11.25 6.33 15.72
N HIS A 13 10.52 6.44 14.59
CA HIS A 13 9.25 7.17 14.55
C HIS A 13 8.09 6.17 14.74
N PRO A 14 7.15 6.39 15.68
CA PRO A 14 6.13 5.39 16.03
C PRO A 14 5.26 4.95 14.84
N TYR A 15 5.15 5.79 13.81
CA TYR A 15 4.39 5.51 12.59
C TYR A 15 5.22 4.95 11.42
N VAL A 16 6.55 4.82 11.57
CA VAL A 16 7.42 4.29 10.50
C VAL A 16 7.75 2.84 10.78
N PHE A 17 7.32 1.95 9.89
CA PHE A 17 7.53 0.51 9.99
C PHE A 17 8.35 0.00 8.79
N ALA A 18 9.12 -1.07 9.02
CA ALA A 18 10.02 -1.66 8.03
C ALA A 18 9.25 -2.30 6.84
N GLU A 19 8.05 -2.83 7.07
CA GLU A 19 7.21 -3.52 6.07
C GLU A 19 5.85 -2.84 5.94
N GLY A 20 5.33 -2.70 4.72
CA GLY A 20 4.06 -2.03 4.46
C GLY A 20 2.85 -2.69 5.15
N ILE A 21 1.77 -1.92 5.31
CA ILE A 21 0.48 -2.44 5.78
C ILE A 21 -0.33 -2.87 4.55
N PRO A 22 -0.88 -4.09 4.52
CA PRO A 22 -1.75 -4.52 3.42
C PRO A 22 -2.90 -3.55 3.21
N LEU A 23 -3.13 -3.15 1.96
CA LEU A 23 -4.31 -2.34 1.61
C LEU A 23 -5.57 -3.22 1.50
N SER A 24 -5.40 -4.51 1.20
CA SER A 24 -6.50 -5.47 1.08
C SER A 24 -7.12 -5.82 2.42
N THR A 25 -8.42 -6.07 2.41
CA THR A 25 -9.20 -6.57 3.55
C THR A 25 -10.00 -7.80 3.16
N GLU A 26 -10.49 -8.57 4.13
CA GLU A 26 -11.34 -9.75 3.88
C GLU A 26 -12.66 -9.39 3.15
N GLN A 27 -13.14 -8.15 3.31
CA GLN A 27 -14.35 -7.64 2.68
C GLN A 27 -14.15 -7.28 1.19
N ASP A 28 -12.90 -7.25 0.71
CA ASP A 28 -12.59 -6.90 -0.68
C ASP A 28 -13.32 -7.84 -1.66
N LYS A 29 -13.49 -9.12 -1.30
CA LYS A 29 -14.15 -10.14 -2.14
C LYS A 29 -15.61 -9.83 -2.44
N ASP A 30 -16.28 -9.16 -1.51
CA ASP A 30 -17.72 -8.87 -1.58
C ASP A 30 -17.99 -7.49 -2.19
N CYS A 31 -17.02 -6.57 -2.10
CA CYS A 31 -17.21 -5.16 -2.45
C CYS A 31 -16.46 -4.70 -3.71
N LEU A 32 -15.48 -5.47 -4.20
CA LEU A 32 -14.59 -5.06 -5.30
C LEU A 32 -14.59 -6.05 -6.46
N SER A 33 -14.27 -5.56 -7.66
CA SER A 33 -14.02 -6.45 -8.79
C SER A 33 -12.72 -7.26 -8.60
N PRO A 34 -12.58 -8.45 -9.22
CA PRO A 34 -11.37 -9.26 -9.14
C PRO A 34 -10.09 -8.48 -9.42
N ARG A 35 -10.14 -7.53 -10.36
CA ARG A 35 -9.01 -6.66 -10.68
C ARG A 35 -8.62 -5.77 -9.50
N HIS A 36 -9.58 -5.12 -8.83
CA HIS A 36 -9.29 -4.28 -7.68
C HIS A 36 -8.83 -5.08 -6.46
N GLN A 37 -9.43 -6.25 -6.23
CA GLN A 37 -8.96 -7.20 -5.22
C GLN A 37 -7.50 -7.58 -5.47
N PHE A 38 -7.16 -7.98 -6.69
CA PHE A 38 -5.80 -8.36 -7.07
C PHE A 38 -4.81 -7.21 -6.86
N ILE A 39 -5.14 -5.98 -7.29
CA ILE A 39 -4.28 -4.82 -7.11
C ILE A 39 -4.00 -4.56 -5.61
N ARG A 40 -5.05 -4.55 -4.78
CA ARG A 40 -4.92 -4.29 -3.32
C ARG A 40 -4.19 -5.40 -2.58
N HIS A 41 -4.31 -6.63 -3.05
CA HIS A 41 -3.73 -7.78 -2.39
C HIS A 41 -2.29 -8.08 -2.83
N GLN A 42 -1.96 -7.86 -4.12
CA GLN A 42 -0.69 -8.32 -4.71
C GLN A 42 0.28 -7.20 -5.06
N ILE A 43 -0.20 -5.97 -5.29
CA ILE A 43 0.62 -4.91 -5.88
C ILE A 43 0.77 -3.71 -4.93
N LEU A 44 -0.30 -3.33 -4.22
CA LEU A 44 -0.31 -2.13 -3.39
C LEU A 44 -0.26 -2.44 -1.90
N GLU A 45 0.49 -1.61 -1.19
CA GLU A 45 0.49 -1.56 0.27
C GLU A 45 0.43 -0.09 0.73
N ILE A 46 -0.03 0.12 1.97
CA ILE A 46 0.06 1.39 2.67
C ILE A 46 1.44 1.49 3.33
N PHE A 47 2.01 2.69 3.32
CA PHE A 47 3.26 2.98 4.03
C PHE A 47 3.22 4.39 4.61
N CYS A 48 4.11 4.66 5.55
CA CYS A 48 4.29 6.01 6.11
C CYS A 48 5.58 6.63 5.57
N ALA A 49 5.51 7.93 5.27
CA ALA A 49 6.64 8.71 4.78
C ALA A 49 7.79 8.70 5.80
N THR A 50 8.97 8.35 5.32
CA THR A 50 10.22 8.47 6.08
C THR A 50 10.93 9.79 5.75
N LYS A 51 12.00 10.10 6.49
CA LYS A 51 12.87 11.24 6.16
C LYS A 51 13.44 11.13 4.74
N ASP A 52 13.76 9.92 4.29
CA ASP A 52 14.31 9.65 2.96
C ASP A 52 13.28 9.88 1.85
N ASP A 53 12.02 9.55 2.10
CA ASP A 53 10.94 9.78 1.12
C ASP A 53 10.63 11.28 0.92
N ILE A 54 11.05 12.12 1.88
CA ILE A 54 10.85 13.58 1.86
C ILE A 54 12.07 14.29 1.29
N SER A 55 13.27 13.92 1.72
CA SER A 55 14.53 14.58 1.31
C SER A 55 14.80 14.48 -0.20
N GLY A 56 14.29 13.44 -0.85
CA GLY A 56 14.44 13.21 -2.29
C GLY A 56 13.32 13.79 -3.17
N ARG A 57 12.37 14.58 -2.64
CA ARG A 57 11.22 15.08 -3.42
C ARG A 57 11.44 16.49 -3.97
N LYS A 58 11.19 16.65 -5.27
CA LYS A 58 11.11 17.96 -5.98
C LYS A 58 9.68 18.47 -6.15
N HIS A 59 8.68 17.83 -5.55
CA HIS A 59 7.25 18.12 -5.80
C HIS A 59 6.71 19.21 -4.86
N ASN A 60 5.84 20.08 -5.39
CA ASN A 60 5.29 21.25 -4.70
C ASN A 60 4.42 20.95 -3.47
N LYS A 61 3.88 19.73 -3.32
CA LYS A 61 3.11 19.36 -2.13
C LYS A 61 4.04 18.82 -1.05
N LYS A 62 4.10 19.54 0.07
CA LYS A 62 4.81 19.15 1.27
C LYS A 62 4.29 17.79 1.75
N VAL A 63 5.22 16.88 2.02
CA VAL A 63 4.93 15.58 2.64
C VAL A 63 5.54 15.61 4.04
N HIS A 64 4.80 15.12 5.02
CA HIS A 64 5.21 15.13 6.42
C HIS A 64 5.69 13.74 6.83
N ILE A 65 6.67 13.66 7.74
CA ILE A 65 7.12 12.38 8.29
C ILE A 65 5.90 11.68 8.94
N GLY A 66 5.73 10.39 8.67
CA GLY A 66 4.59 9.62 9.16
C GLY A 66 3.34 9.71 8.30
N GLN A 67 3.27 10.62 7.30
CA GLN A 67 2.14 10.72 6.40
C GLN A 67 1.94 9.41 5.63
N ALA A 68 0.71 8.89 5.65
CA ALA A 68 0.34 7.67 4.99
C ALA A 68 0.22 7.87 3.47
N GLY A 69 0.79 6.94 2.73
CA GLY A 69 0.72 6.84 1.27
C GLY A 69 0.45 5.43 0.82
N ILE A 70 0.28 5.26 -0.48
CA ILE A 70 0.22 3.94 -1.14
C ILE A 70 1.45 3.75 -2.01
N ARG A 71 1.99 2.54 -2.05
CA ARG A 71 3.16 2.22 -2.88
C ARG A 71 3.07 0.83 -3.48
N CYS A 72 3.84 0.62 -4.53
CA CYS A 72 4.08 -0.69 -5.11
C CYS A 72 4.96 -1.53 -4.17
N VAL A 73 4.46 -2.70 -3.73
CA VAL A 73 5.17 -3.64 -2.85
C VAL A 73 6.47 -4.18 -3.47
N PHE A 74 6.59 -4.17 -4.81
CA PHE A 74 7.81 -4.60 -5.48
C PHE A 74 8.87 -3.50 -5.49
N CYS A 75 8.45 -2.24 -5.68
CA CYS A 75 9.36 -1.09 -5.61
C CYS A 75 9.76 -0.74 -4.16
N SER A 76 8.99 -1.13 -3.15
CA SER A 76 9.33 -0.85 -1.76
C SER A 76 10.66 -1.49 -1.34
N ARG A 77 11.01 -2.62 -1.98
CA ARG A 77 12.28 -3.35 -1.79
C ARG A 77 13.45 -2.78 -2.57
N VAL A 78 13.27 -1.67 -3.28
CA VAL A 78 14.30 -1.02 -4.10
C VAL A 78 14.70 0.30 -3.42
N PRO A 79 16.01 0.65 -3.39
CA PRO A 79 16.46 1.94 -2.87
C PRO A 79 15.75 3.11 -3.55
N TYR A 80 15.45 4.18 -2.80
CA TYR A 80 14.63 5.30 -3.28
C TYR A 80 15.06 5.84 -4.66
N LYS A 81 16.37 6.00 -4.88
CA LYS A 81 16.94 6.54 -6.13
C LYS A 81 16.75 5.64 -7.35
N GLU A 82 16.52 4.34 -7.15
CA GLU A 82 16.36 3.34 -8.20
C GLU A 82 14.90 2.91 -8.40
N ARG A 83 13.98 3.43 -7.56
CA ARG A 83 12.55 3.14 -7.69
C ARG A 83 12.03 3.71 -8.99
N ALA A 84 11.21 2.92 -9.68
CA ALA A 84 10.55 3.37 -10.89
C ALA A 84 9.63 4.58 -10.61
N VAL A 85 9.48 5.45 -11.61
CA VAL A 85 8.65 6.65 -11.54
C VAL A 85 7.20 6.28 -11.20
N ARG A 86 6.55 7.11 -10.37
CA ARG A 86 5.17 6.91 -9.88
C ARG A 86 4.92 5.57 -9.16
N SER A 87 5.97 4.96 -8.60
CA SER A 87 5.88 3.75 -7.78
C SER A 87 5.20 3.92 -6.42
N PHE A 88 4.95 5.17 -6.01
CA PHE A 88 4.23 5.51 -4.80
C PHE A 88 3.50 6.84 -4.96
N SER A 89 2.52 7.08 -4.09
CA SER A 89 1.73 8.29 -4.01
C SER A 89 1.37 8.59 -2.56
N PHE A 90 1.29 9.87 -2.20
CA PHE A 90 0.70 10.33 -0.93
C PHE A 90 -0.63 11.00 -1.27
N PRO A 91 -1.76 10.26 -1.24
CA PRO A 91 -3.08 10.85 -1.40
C PRO A 91 -3.31 11.93 -0.35
N SER A 92 -3.98 13.02 -0.72
CA SER A 92 -4.30 14.09 0.25
C SER A 92 -5.36 13.67 1.26
N SER A 93 -6.10 12.60 0.99
CA SER A 93 -7.16 12.07 1.85
C SER A 93 -7.53 10.64 1.43
N THR A 94 -8.29 9.95 2.29
CA THR A 94 -8.85 8.61 2.04
C THR A 94 -9.70 8.55 0.77
N THR A 95 -10.43 9.63 0.44
CA THR A 95 -11.23 9.74 -0.79
C THR A 95 -10.40 9.73 -2.07
N ARG A 96 -9.11 10.03 -1.98
CA ARG A 96 -8.20 10.07 -3.14
C ARG A 96 -7.41 8.78 -3.33
N ILE A 97 -7.49 7.80 -2.44
CA ILE A 97 -6.75 6.53 -2.54
C ILE A 97 -7.13 5.81 -3.85
N TYR A 98 -8.42 5.66 -4.15
CA TYR A 98 -8.88 5.01 -5.38
C TYR A 98 -8.31 5.67 -6.65
N GLN A 99 -8.33 7.00 -6.69
CA GLN A 99 -7.79 7.75 -7.83
C GLN A 99 -6.28 7.58 -7.94
N SER A 100 -5.55 7.67 -6.82
CA SER A 100 -4.10 7.45 -6.81
C SER A 100 -3.74 6.04 -7.28
N ALA A 101 -4.47 5.01 -6.83
CA ALA A 101 -4.28 3.64 -7.28
C ALA A 101 -4.53 3.49 -8.78
N THR A 102 -5.58 4.13 -9.30
CA THR A 102 -5.89 4.17 -10.74
C THR A 102 -4.76 4.83 -11.54
N VAL A 103 -4.22 5.97 -11.08
CA VAL A 103 -3.09 6.63 -11.73
C VAL A 103 -1.85 5.73 -11.75
N MET A 104 -1.55 5.05 -10.64
CA MET A 104 -0.44 4.09 -10.57
C MET A 104 -0.67 2.91 -11.50
N PHE A 105 -1.89 2.39 -11.60
CA PHE A 105 -2.24 1.33 -12.55
C PHE A 105 -1.90 1.73 -13.98
N HIS A 106 -2.33 2.90 -14.42
CA HIS A 106 -2.12 3.36 -15.80
C HIS A 106 -0.66 3.71 -16.12
N HIS A 107 0.09 4.30 -15.18
CA HIS A 107 1.41 4.88 -15.48
C HIS A 107 2.58 4.10 -14.91
N HIS A 108 2.36 3.23 -13.94
CA HIS A 108 3.43 2.53 -13.24
C HIS A 108 3.37 1.02 -13.45
N PHE A 109 2.22 0.36 -13.29
CA PHE A 109 2.20 -1.10 -13.17
C PHE A 109 2.73 -1.83 -14.41
N ASN A 110 2.36 -1.37 -15.61
CA ASN A 110 2.85 -2.00 -16.83
C ASN A 110 4.35 -1.74 -17.07
N ALA A 111 4.80 -0.50 -16.83
CA ALA A 111 6.17 -0.04 -17.05
C ALA A 111 7.17 -0.48 -15.96
N CYS A 112 6.69 -0.94 -14.80
CA CYS A 112 7.57 -1.30 -13.69
C CYS A 112 8.35 -2.58 -13.98
N SER A 113 9.68 -2.50 -13.99
CA SER A 113 10.58 -3.65 -14.17
C SER A 113 10.62 -4.59 -12.95
N TYR A 114 10.18 -4.11 -11.78
CA TYR A 114 10.21 -4.87 -10.54
C TYR A 114 8.94 -5.71 -10.31
N ILE A 115 7.83 -5.43 -11.03
CA ILE A 115 6.63 -6.26 -10.97
C ILE A 115 6.88 -7.50 -11.85
N PRO A 116 6.81 -8.73 -11.31
CA PRO A 116 7.03 -9.94 -12.09
C PRO A 116 6.02 -10.06 -13.24
N ASP A 117 6.45 -10.54 -14.41
CA ASP A 117 5.57 -10.66 -15.58
C ASP A 117 4.38 -11.57 -15.32
N LYS A 118 4.53 -12.58 -14.45
CA LYS A 118 3.40 -13.42 -14.01
C LYS A 118 2.30 -12.58 -13.36
N VAL A 119 2.68 -11.63 -12.50
CA VAL A 119 1.74 -10.73 -11.80
C VAL A 119 1.08 -9.78 -12.81
N LYS A 120 1.85 -9.24 -13.77
CA LYS A 120 1.30 -8.39 -14.85
C LYS A 120 0.30 -9.15 -15.72
N ARG A 121 0.63 -10.36 -16.16
CA ARG A 121 -0.26 -11.22 -16.95
C ARG A 121 -1.53 -11.58 -16.18
N SER A 122 -1.41 -11.93 -14.90
CA SER A 122 -2.58 -12.16 -14.05
C SER A 122 -3.48 -10.92 -13.97
N LEU A 123 -2.91 -9.74 -13.78
CA LEU A 123 -3.67 -8.49 -13.75
C LEU A 123 -4.41 -8.21 -15.08
N LEU A 124 -3.74 -8.41 -16.22
CA LEU A 124 -4.34 -8.24 -17.55
C LEU A 124 -5.48 -9.24 -17.80
N SER A 125 -5.33 -10.49 -17.32
CA SER A 125 -6.39 -11.51 -17.43
C SER A 125 -7.67 -11.20 -16.63
N LEU A 126 -7.64 -10.15 -15.80
CA LEU A 126 -8.77 -9.67 -15.00
C LEU A 126 -9.44 -8.44 -15.61
N GLU A 127 -9.00 -7.98 -16.78
CA GLU A 127 -9.68 -6.92 -17.53
C GLU A 127 -11.07 -7.40 -17.99
N GLY A 128 -12.05 -6.48 -18.00
CA GLY A 128 -13.44 -6.78 -18.37
C GLY A 128 -14.24 -7.60 -17.37
N LYS A 129 -13.63 -8.17 -16.32
CA LYS A 129 -14.35 -8.90 -15.26
C LYS A 129 -14.97 -7.92 -14.27
N SER A 130 -16.26 -7.63 -14.44
CA SER A 130 -17.06 -6.92 -13.43
C SER A 130 -17.51 -7.87 -12.32
N THR A 131 -17.77 -7.32 -11.14
CA THR A 131 -18.67 -7.96 -10.18
C THR A 131 -20.06 -7.40 -10.41
N ASN A 132 -21.06 -8.27 -10.59
CA ASN A 132 -22.46 -7.91 -10.78
C ASN A 132 -23.13 -7.27 -9.53
N GLY A 133 -22.34 -6.67 -8.62
CA GLY A 133 -22.81 -6.13 -7.34
C GLY A 133 -21.94 -5.04 -6.70
N ALA A 134 -20.91 -4.51 -7.39
CA ALA A 134 -20.07 -3.44 -6.84
C ALA A 134 -20.71 -2.06 -6.99
N THR A 135 -21.87 -1.85 -6.38
CA THR A 135 -22.65 -0.61 -6.50
C THR A 135 -21.93 0.59 -5.89
N ASN A 136 -20.85 0.40 -5.13
CA ASN A 136 -20.05 1.52 -4.61
C ASN A 136 -18.56 1.25 -4.33
N THR A 137 -17.81 0.80 -5.35
CA THR A 137 -16.35 0.56 -5.24
C THR A 137 -15.61 1.73 -4.58
N LYS A 138 -15.87 2.98 -5.01
CA LYS A 138 -15.16 4.15 -4.46
C LYS A 138 -15.43 4.36 -2.98
N GLN A 139 -16.68 4.25 -2.53
CA GLN A 139 -17.00 4.35 -1.11
C GLN A 139 -16.34 3.24 -0.29
N PHE A 140 -16.31 2.01 -0.80
CA PHE A 140 -15.62 0.91 -0.11
C PHE A 140 -14.12 1.17 0.07
N TRP A 141 -13.44 1.75 -0.93
CA TRP A 141 -12.04 2.16 -0.77
C TRP A 141 -11.84 3.18 0.35
N VAL A 142 -12.80 4.08 0.54
CA VAL A 142 -12.76 5.07 1.64
C VAL A 142 -13.04 4.41 2.98
N GLN A 143 -14.07 3.58 3.05
CA GLN A 143 -14.48 2.93 4.29
C GLN A 143 -13.39 1.97 4.79
N SER A 144 -12.92 1.07 3.92
CA SER A 144 -11.84 0.13 4.28
C SER A 144 -10.55 0.84 4.72
N ALA A 145 -10.22 2.00 4.13
CA ALA A 145 -9.07 2.80 4.58
C ALA A 145 -9.28 3.36 5.99
N ARG A 146 -10.49 3.83 6.32
CA ARG A 146 -10.84 4.29 7.67
C ARG A 146 -10.83 3.15 8.67
N ASP A 147 -11.33 1.97 8.29
CA ASP A 147 -11.33 0.78 9.14
C ASP A 147 -9.90 0.27 9.44
N LEU A 148 -8.96 0.52 8.53
CA LEU A 148 -7.51 0.32 8.76
C LEU A 148 -6.89 1.38 9.69
N GLY A 149 -7.68 2.35 10.16
CA GLY A 149 -7.26 3.42 11.07
C GLY A 149 -6.73 4.68 10.38
N LEU A 150 -6.94 4.85 9.07
CA LEU A 150 -6.54 6.06 8.36
C LEU A 150 -7.53 7.21 8.58
N VAL A 151 -7.00 8.35 8.99
CA VAL A 151 -7.72 9.60 9.21
C VAL A 151 -7.20 10.69 8.28
N ASN A 152 -8.07 11.62 7.93
CA ASN A 152 -7.73 12.80 7.15
C ASN A 152 -7.43 13.95 8.11
N THR A 153 -6.33 14.65 7.86
CA THR A 153 -5.94 15.90 8.52
C THR A 153 -5.71 16.98 7.46
N GLU A 154 -5.44 18.20 7.89
CA GLU A 154 -5.08 19.30 6.98
C GLU A 154 -3.77 19.02 6.22
N ASP A 155 -2.84 18.32 6.87
CA ASP A 155 -1.53 17.97 6.31
C ASP A 155 -1.55 16.69 5.45
N GLY A 156 -2.69 15.99 5.36
CA GLY A 156 -2.87 14.81 4.53
C GLY A 156 -3.48 13.63 5.29
N MET A 157 -3.05 12.42 4.95
CA MET A 157 -3.60 11.20 5.52
C MET A 157 -2.62 10.60 6.52
N PHE A 158 -3.09 10.22 7.70
CA PHE A 158 -2.27 9.64 8.78
C PHE A 158 -3.00 8.48 9.43
N PHE A 159 -2.30 7.67 10.22
CA PHE A 159 -2.96 6.71 11.10
C PHE A 159 -3.37 7.41 12.41
N GLU A 160 -4.59 7.16 12.87
CA GLU A 160 -5.10 7.70 14.15
C GLU A 160 -4.21 7.29 15.32
N LYS A 161 -3.82 6.02 15.34
CA LYS A 161 -2.88 5.44 16.30
C LYS A 161 -1.73 4.82 15.53
N PRO A 162 -0.50 4.78 16.09
CA PRO A 162 0.57 4.02 15.51
C PRO A 162 0.05 2.62 15.22
N PRO A 163 0.18 2.09 13.99
CA PRO A 163 -0.18 0.72 13.72
C PRO A 163 0.77 -0.14 14.55
N SER A 164 0.34 -0.50 15.77
CA SER A 164 1.07 -1.39 16.64
C SER A 164 1.30 -2.62 15.80
N CYS A 165 2.55 -2.89 15.42
CA CYS A 165 2.99 -4.07 14.68
C CYS A 165 1.96 -5.20 14.85
N GLN A 166 1.07 -5.38 13.86
CA GLN A 166 0.07 -6.44 13.89
C GLN A 166 0.80 -7.75 13.57
N ARG A 167 1.84 -8.08 14.34
CA ARG A 167 2.28 -9.44 14.57
C ARG A 167 1.13 -10.12 15.30
N LYS A 168 0.10 -10.53 14.57
CA LYS A 168 -0.64 -11.72 14.98
C LYS A 168 0.43 -12.82 15.02
N LYS A 169 0.91 -13.16 16.23
CA LYS A 169 1.53 -14.47 16.43
C LYS A 169 0.46 -15.45 15.97
N ALA A 170 0.62 -16.04 14.78
CA ALA A 170 -0.03 -17.28 14.46
C ALA A 170 0.51 -18.29 15.48
N LYS A 171 -0.19 -18.43 16.59
CA LYS A 171 0.06 -19.45 17.60
C LYS A 171 -0.39 -20.74 16.94
N VAL A 172 0.52 -21.43 16.27
CA VAL A 172 0.33 -22.87 15.98
C VAL A 172 0.51 -23.57 17.32
N GLU A 173 -0.54 -23.56 18.13
CA GLU A 173 -0.75 -24.57 19.17
C GLU A 173 -1.44 -25.76 18.48
N ALA A 174 -0.63 -26.70 18.01
CA ALA A 174 -1.07 -28.04 17.64
C ALA A 174 0.10 -29.03 17.81
N SER A 175 0.52 -29.24 19.05
CA SER A 175 1.07 -30.53 19.52
C SER A 175 1.16 -30.52 21.04
N ALA A 176 0.02 -30.76 21.67
CA ALA A 176 -0.06 -31.41 22.95
C ALA A 176 -1.44 -32.08 23.04
N LYS A 177 -1.44 -33.39 23.30
CA LYS A 177 -2.58 -34.34 23.37
C LYS A 177 -2.96 -34.85 21.97
N THR A 178 -2.70 -36.11 21.62
CA THR A 178 -2.85 -37.35 22.40
C THR A 178 -1.78 -38.35 21.98
#